data_AF-A0A2V9I7J3-F1
#
_entry.id   AF-A0A2V9I7J3-F1
#
_cell.length_a   1.000
_cell.length_b   1.000
_cell.length_c   1.000
_cell.angle_alpha   90.00
_cell.angle_beta   90.00
_cell.angle_gamma   90.00
#
_symmetry.space_group_name_H-M   'P 1'
#
loop_
_entity.id
_entity.type
_entity.pdbx_description
1 polymer ?
#
loop_
_entity_poly.entity_id
_entity_poly.type
_entity_poly.pdbx_seq_one_letter_code
_entity_poly.pdbx_strand_id
1 'polypeptide(L)'
;MWSRARGQPDDRLTADLMTRLYGHFIGTEGVDRFVAAWRGTVQWIARSPFRPEHKRKNWFVGIEVLEPPAAARFDPRDVRFETMRASGPGGQHVNRTESAVRVTHAPTGLQASASEERSQHRNKALAVARLARKLEDLKEQQLGESERSRWRAHQALERGNPVKVFRED
;
A
#
# COMPACT_ATOMS: atom_id res chain seq x y z
N MET A 1 -19.46 17.43 -23.58
CA MET A 1 -20.80 17.06 -23.08
C MET A 1 -20.99 15.57 -23.33
N TRP A 2 -20.65 14.71 -22.36
CA TRP A 2 -20.85 13.26 -22.48
C TRP A 2 -21.81 12.81 -21.39
N SER A 3 -22.92 12.23 -21.83
CA SER A 3 -24.05 11.78 -21.01
C SER A 3 -23.68 10.52 -20.24
N ARG A 4 -24.01 10.52 -18.94
CA ARG A 4 -23.79 9.43 -17.99
C ARG A 4 -24.90 8.39 -18.20
N ALA A 5 -24.58 7.26 -18.84
CA ALA A 5 -25.49 6.12 -18.89
C ALA A 5 -25.23 5.18 -17.70
N ARG A 6 -26.35 4.75 -17.10
CA ARG A 6 -26.53 3.99 -15.86
C ARG A 6 -25.72 2.69 -15.78
N GLY A 7 -25.15 2.43 -14.60
CA GLY A 7 -24.90 1.06 -14.13
C GLY A 7 -23.51 0.47 -14.38
N GLN A 8 -22.43 1.27 -14.30
CA GLN A 8 -21.08 0.70 -14.28
C GLN A 8 -20.82 0.15 -12.87
N PRO A 9 -20.62 -1.17 -12.67
CA PRO A 9 -20.18 -1.70 -11.39
C PRO A 9 -18.84 -1.06 -11.04
N ASP A 10 -18.63 -0.73 -9.77
CA ASP A 10 -17.41 -0.09 -9.29
C ASP A 10 -16.19 -0.91 -9.75
N ASP A 11 -15.43 -0.37 -10.72
CA ASP A 11 -14.30 -1.04 -11.39
C ASP A 11 -13.23 -1.53 -10.38
N ARG A 12 -13.25 -1.00 -9.15
CA ARG A 12 -12.38 -1.42 -8.05
C ARG A 12 -12.83 -2.73 -7.39
N LEU A 13 -14.14 -2.97 -7.29
CA LEU A 13 -14.70 -4.19 -6.72
C LEU A 13 -14.57 -5.37 -7.69
N THR A 14 -14.71 -5.12 -9.00
CA THR A 14 -14.53 -6.14 -10.04
C THR A 14 -13.06 -6.55 -10.20
N ALA A 15 -12.11 -5.60 -10.09
CA ALA A 15 -10.68 -5.92 -10.14
C ALA A 15 -10.22 -6.73 -8.91
N ASP A 16 -10.68 -6.38 -7.69
CA ASP A 16 -10.34 -7.12 -6.46
C ASP A 16 -10.97 -8.52 -6.44
N LEU A 17 -12.23 -8.67 -6.88
CA LEU A 17 -12.88 -9.97 -7.03
C LEU A 17 -12.24 -10.84 -8.12
N MET A 18 -11.85 -10.26 -9.26
CA MET A 18 -11.13 -11.00 -10.32
C MET A 18 -9.74 -11.43 -9.88
N THR A 19 -9.01 -10.59 -9.13
CA THR A 19 -7.69 -10.93 -8.57
C THR A 19 -7.80 -12.08 -7.56
N ARG A 20 -8.83 -12.06 -6.70
CA ARG A 20 -9.08 -13.13 -5.72
C ARG A 20 -9.58 -14.43 -6.35
N LEU A 21 -10.42 -14.35 -7.39
CA LEU A 21 -10.95 -15.53 -8.08
C LEU A 21 -9.91 -16.22 -8.96
N TYR A 22 -9.06 -15.46 -9.67
CA TYR A 22 -7.97 -16.05 -10.46
C TYR A 22 -6.80 -16.55 -9.60
N GLY A 23 -6.51 -15.88 -8.48
CA GLY A 23 -5.50 -16.33 -7.51
C GLY A 23 -5.86 -17.62 -6.76
N HIS A 24 -7.14 -18.00 -6.71
CA HIS A 24 -7.55 -19.28 -6.11
C HIS A 24 -7.42 -20.47 -7.08
N PHE A 25 -7.47 -20.21 -8.39
CA PHE A 25 -7.44 -21.27 -9.41
C PHE A 25 -6.01 -21.69 -9.81
N ILE A 26 -5.04 -20.85 -9.49
CA ILE A 26 -3.61 -21.10 -9.68
C ILE A 26 -3.01 -21.03 -8.28
N GLY A 27 -2.70 -22.16 -7.65
CA GLY A 27 -2.01 -22.15 -6.34
C GLY A 27 -0.77 -21.25 -6.36
N THR A 28 -0.25 -20.88 -5.19
CA THR A 28 0.89 -19.92 -5.05
C THR A 28 2.06 -20.25 -5.99
N GLU A 29 2.37 -21.54 -6.17
CA GLU A 29 3.42 -22.01 -7.10
C GLU A 29 3.18 -21.62 -8.56
N GLY A 30 1.93 -21.56 -9.01
CA GLY A 30 1.60 -21.17 -10.38
C GLY A 30 1.61 -19.66 -10.59
N VAL A 31 1.34 -18.86 -9.54
CA VAL A 31 1.53 -17.41 -9.58
C VAL A 31 3.02 -17.07 -9.71
N ASP A 32 3.87 -17.69 -8.89
CA ASP A 32 5.31 -17.47 -8.94
C ASP A 32 5.90 -17.88 -10.29
N ARG A 33 5.47 -19.03 -10.83
CA ARG A 33 5.87 -19.49 -12.16
C ARG A 33 5.41 -18.52 -13.26
N PHE A 34 4.18 -18.01 -13.18
CA PHE A 34 3.67 -17.02 -14.13
C PHE A 34 4.51 -15.75 -14.06
N VAL A 35 4.72 -15.20 -12.87
CA VAL A 35 5.56 -14.00 -12.66
C VAL A 35 6.95 -14.22 -13.23
N ALA A 36 7.61 -15.34 -12.91
CA ALA A 36 8.95 -15.65 -13.40
C ALA A 36 9.01 -15.74 -14.94
N ALA A 37 7.96 -16.26 -15.57
CA ALA A 37 7.92 -16.42 -17.02
C ALA A 37 7.54 -15.12 -17.77
N TRP A 38 6.84 -14.19 -17.13
CA TRP A 38 6.23 -13.03 -17.80
C TRP A 38 6.80 -11.68 -17.35
N ARG A 39 7.49 -11.60 -16.20
CA ARG A 39 8.08 -10.35 -15.71
C ARG A 39 9.16 -9.84 -16.67
N GLY A 40 9.09 -8.56 -17.00
CA GLY A 40 9.96 -7.87 -17.96
C GLY A 40 9.20 -7.38 -19.19
N THR A 41 9.91 -7.19 -20.30
CA THR A 41 9.32 -6.68 -21.53
C THR A 41 8.75 -7.81 -22.40
N VAL A 42 7.48 -7.70 -22.77
CA VAL A 42 6.86 -8.52 -23.81
C VAL A 42 6.80 -7.70 -25.10
N GLN A 43 7.27 -8.29 -26.21
CA GLN A 43 7.17 -7.68 -27.53
C GLN A 43 6.00 -8.28 -28.31
N TRP A 44 5.12 -7.42 -28.80
CA TRP A 44 4.07 -7.79 -29.75
C TRP A 44 4.35 -7.12 -31.10
N ILE A 45 4.36 -7.92 -32.17
CA ILE A 45 4.65 -7.47 -33.52
C ILE A 45 3.34 -7.54 -34.32
N ALA A 46 2.75 -6.37 -34.57
CA ALA A 46 1.47 -6.21 -35.25
C ALA A 46 1.40 -4.85 -35.95
N ARG A 47 0.70 -4.76 -37.08
CA ARG A 47 0.44 -3.47 -37.73
C ARG A 47 -0.53 -2.65 -36.87
N SER A 48 -0.44 -1.33 -36.92
CA SER A 48 -1.33 -0.48 -36.12
C SER A 48 -2.73 -0.45 -36.74
N PRO A 49 -3.79 -0.87 -36.02
CA PRO A 49 -5.16 -0.72 -36.52
C PRO A 49 -5.60 0.75 -36.54
N PHE A 50 -4.96 1.61 -35.74
CA PHE A 50 -5.27 3.04 -35.63
C PHE A 50 -4.43 3.91 -36.58
N ARG A 51 -3.32 3.39 -37.12
CA ARG A 51 -2.44 4.11 -38.05
C ARG A 51 -1.96 3.16 -39.16
N PRO A 52 -2.82 2.87 -40.16
CA PRO A 52 -2.54 1.86 -41.18
C PRO A 52 -1.28 2.14 -42.02
N GLU A 53 -1.03 3.42 -42.34
CA GLU A 53 0.13 3.85 -43.15
C GLU A 53 1.44 3.94 -42.36
N HIS A 54 1.40 3.77 -41.04
CA HIS A 54 2.58 3.95 -40.20
C HIS A 54 3.44 2.67 -40.16
N LYS A 55 4.71 2.78 -40.53
CA LYS A 55 5.64 1.63 -40.70
C LYS A 55 6.00 0.88 -39.41
N ARG A 56 5.80 1.48 -38.24
CA ARG A 56 6.13 0.85 -36.95
C ARG A 56 5.12 -0.25 -36.60
N LYS A 57 5.65 -1.45 -36.38
CA LYS A 57 4.89 -2.65 -35.99
C LYS A 57 5.29 -3.27 -34.65
N ASN A 58 6.32 -2.74 -33.99
CA ASN A 58 6.80 -3.25 -32.70
C ASN A 58 6.12 -2.49 -31.54
N TRP A 59 5.36 -3.24 -30.76
CA TRP A 59 4.71 -2.85 -29.52
C TRP A 59 5.45 -3.51 -28.35
N PHE A 60 5.64 -2.76 -27.26
CA PHE A 60 6.31 -3.25 -26.08
C PHE A 60 5.38 -3.06 -24.88
N VAL A 61 5.25 -4.11 -24.08
CA VAL A 61 4.42 -4.14 -22.87
C VAL A 61 5.33 -4.53 -21.72
N GLY A 62 5.41 -3.67 -20.70
CA GLY A 62 6.16 -3.97 -19.48
C GLY A 62 5.26 -4.67 -18.47
N ILE A 63 5.73 -5.80 -17.96
CA ILE A 63 5.06 -6.54 -16.89
C ILE A 63 5.97 -6.48 -15.67
N GLU A 64 5.52 -5.79 -14.63
CA GLU A 64 6.23 -5.69 -13.35
C GLU A 64 5.31 -6.10 -12.21
N VAL A 65 5.92 -6.70 -11.18
CA VAL A 65 5.25 -7.00 -9.92
C VAL A 65 5.50 -5.87 -8.96
N LEU A 66 4.42 -5.32 -8.41
CA LEU A 66 4.47 -4.22 -7.46
C LEU A 66 3.80 -4.67 -6.18
N GLU A 67 4.44 -4.33 -5.06
CA GLU A 67 3.84 -4.61 -3.76
C GLU A 67 2.66 -3.69 -3.51
N PRO A 68 1.51 -4.22 -3.05
CA PRO A 68 0.42 -3.39 -2.62
C PRO A 68 0.86 -2.57 -1.38
N PRO A 69 0.33 -1.35 -1.21
CA PRO A 69 0.60 -0.58 0.00
C PRO A 69 0.14 -1.38 1.22
N ALA A 70 0.98 -1.44 2.26
CA ALA A 70 0.63 -2.15 3.48
C ALA A 70 -0.61 -1.50 4.14
N ALA A 71 -1.56 -2.33 4.54
CA ALA A 71 -2.78 -1.87 5.21
C ALA A 71 -2.49 -1.64 6.70
N ALA A 72 -1.88 -0.51 7.05
CA ALA A 72 -1.76 -0.08 8.44
C ALA A 72 -3.14 0.38 8.94
N ARG A 73 -3.97 -0.55 9.43
CA ARG A 73 -5.26 -0.25 10.06
C ARG A 73 -5.10 -0.26 11.58
N PHE A 74 -5.73 0.70 12.25
CA PHE A 74 -5.83 0.68 13.71
C PHE A 74 -6.88 -0.36 14.16
N ASP A 75 -6.45 -1.39 14.89
CA ASP A 75 -7.32 -2.25 15.70
C ASP A 75 -6.97 -2.07 17.19
N PRO A 76 -7.95 -1.81 18.08
CA PRO A 76 -7.72 -1.74 19.51
C PRO A 76 -7.07 -3.00 20.14
N ARG A 77 -7.15 -4.15 19.47
CA ARG A 77 -6.52 -5.41 19.93
C ARG A 77 -5.02 -5.45 19.65
N ASP A 78 -4.54 -4.65 18.71
CA ASP A 78 -3.14 -4.60 18.30
C ASP A 78 -2.32 -3.60 19.12
N VAL A 79 -2.96 -2.90 20.07
CA VAL A 79 -2.29 -1.90 20.91
C VAL A 79 -2.01 -2.41 22.31
N ARG A 80 -0.78 -2.17 22.77
CA ARG A 80 -0.34 -2.43 24.15
C ARG A 80 -0.20 -1.11 24.88
N PHE A 81 -0.71 -1.07 26.11
CA PHE A 81 -0.62 0.10 26.97
C PHE A 81 0.37 -0.14 28.11
N GLU A 82 1.22 0.83 28.37
CA GLU A 82 2.14 0.85 29.50
C GLU A 82 1.91 2.12 30.30
N THR A 83 1.76 1.99 31.62
CA THR A 83 1.71 3.14 32.54
C THR A 83 3.11 3.47 33.00
N MET A 84 3.41 4.76 33.08
CA MET A 84 4.71 5.28 33.47
C MET A 84 4.55 6.50 34.36
N ARG A 85 5.61 6.83 35.10
CA ARG A 85 5.69 8.11 35.79
C ARG A 85 5.96 9.22 34.77
N ALA A 86 5.28 10.34 34.93
CA ALA A 86 5.52 11.50 34.08
C ALA A 86 6.94 12.02 34.31
N SER A 87 7.71 12.22 33.25
CA SER A 87 9.06 12.79 33.32
C SER A 87 8.99 14.32 33.19
N GLY A 88 9.50 15.05 34.17
CA GLY A 88 9.63 16.52 34.09
C GLY A 88 9.87 17.18 35.44
N PRO A 89 10.24 18.49 35.46
CA PRO A 89 10.37 19.28 36.68
C PRO A 89 8.98 19.55 37.29
N GLY A 90 8.43 18.54 37.94
CA GLY A 90 7.11 18.59 38.57
C GLY A 90 7.18 18.51 40.10
N GLY A 91 6.21 19.10 40.78
CA GLY A 91 6.05 19.00 42.24
C GLY A 91 5.75 17.57 42.72
N GLN A 92 5.57 17.39 44.03
CA GLN A 92 5.41 16.07 44.68
C GLN A 92 4.37 15.14 44.02
N HIS A 93 3.31 15.71 43.42
CA HIS A 93 2.26 14.97 42.72
C HIS A 93 2.71 14.33 41.39
N VAL A 94 3.66 14.94 40.67
CA VAL A 94 4.19 14.42 39.40
C VAL A 94 5.12 13.23 39.64
N ASN A 95 5.84 13.24 40.76
CA ASN A 95 6.83 12.22 41.09
C ASN A 95 6.21 10.96 41.73
N ARG A 96 5.00 11.06 42.28
CA ARG A 96 4.35 9.96 43.03
C ARG A 96 3.33 9.17 42.20
N THR A 97 2.72 9.77 41.18
CA THR A 97 1.58 9.18 40.46
C THR A 97 1.97 8.72 39.05
N GLU A 98 1.60 7.49 38.70
CA GLU A 98 1.81 6.90 37.36
C GLU A 98 0.72 7.35 36.37
N SER A 99 0.63 8.65 36.13
CA SER A 99 -0.39 9.22 35.24
C SER A 99 -0.02 9.16 33.76
N ALA A 100 1.25 8.99 33.41
CA ALA A 100 1.69 8.98 32.02
C ALA A 100 1.41 7.62 31.37
N VAL A 101 1.01 7.65 30.09
CA VAL A 101 0.64 6.45 29.34
C VAL A 101 1.42 6.39 28.04
N ARG A 102 2.01 5.23 27.76
CA ARG A 102 2.56 4.86 26.46
C ARG A 102 1.64 3.85 25.80
N VAL A 103 1.45 4.00 24.50
CA VAL A 103 0.74 3.05 23.65
C VAL A 103 1.67 2.59 22.54
N THR A 104 1.68 1.29 22.26
CA THR A 104 2.51 0.64 21.26
C THR A 104 1.63 -0.16 20.31
N HIS A 105 1.70 0.09 19.02
CA HIS A 105 1.06 -0.74 18.00
C HIS A 105 1.98 -1.93 17.68
N ALA A 106 1.56 -3.14 18.06
CA ALA A 106 2.40 -4.34 17.95
C ALA A 106 2.82 -4.67 16.51
N PRO A 107 1.93 -4.59 15.48
CA PRO A 107 2.29 -4.92 14.10
C PRO A 107 3.33 -3.98 13.48
N THR A 108 3.28 -2.67 13.79
CA THR A 108 4.18 -1.68 13.16
C THR A 108 5.34 -1.27 14.06
N GLY A 109 5.31 -1.63 15.35
CA GLY A 109 6.27 -1.16 16.34
C GLY A 109 6.15 0.33 16.68
N LEU A 110 5.19 1.07 16.09
CA LEU A 110 5.02 2.49 16.36
C LEU A 110 4.53 2.72 17.79
N GLN A 111 5.13 3.70 18.45
CA GLN A 111 4.81 4.07 19.82
C GLN A 111 4.42 5.54 19.91
N ALA A 112 3.50 5.84 20.84
CA ALA A 112 3.18 7.19 21.24
C ALA A 112 2.99 7.24 22.76
N SER A 113 3.25 8.40 23.37
CA SER A 113 3.04 8.60 24.81
C SER A 113 2.37 9.94 25.06
N ALA A 114 1.69 10.05 26.19
CA ALA A 114 1.12 11.29 26.70
C ALA A 114 1.25 11.35 28.23
N SER A 115 1.59 12.54 28.73
CA SER A 115 1.80 12.82 30.15
C SER A 115 1.35 14.22 30.56
N GLU A 116 0.61 14.93 29.69
CA GLU A 116 0.23 16.33 29.93
C GLU A 116 -0.86 16.46 31.00
N GLU A 117 -1.74 15.48 31.09
CA GLU A 117 -2.90 15.53 31.98
C GLU A 117 -2.59 14.87 33.33
N ARG A 118 -3.27 15.35 34.38
CA ARG A 118 -3.22 14.71 35.71
C ARG A 118 -3.92 13.35 35.71
N SER A 119 -4.89 13.14 34.83
CA SER A 119 -5.68 11.91 34.72
C SER A 119 -5.06 10.93 33.73
N GLN A 120 -4.79 9.70 34.19
CA GLN A 120 -4.32 8.61 33.35
C GLN A 120 -5.29 8.31 32.18
N HIS A 121 -6.60 8.37 32.41
CA HIS A 121 -7.59 8.12 31.36
C HIS A 121 -7.50 9.14 30.22
N ARG A 122 -7.28 10.41 30.54
CA ARG A 122 -7.07 11.46 29.53
C ARG A 122 -5.77 11.25 28.78
N ASN A 123 -4.69 10.92 29.49
CA ASN A 123 -3.41 10.59 28.85
C ASN A 123 -3.52 9.35 27.95
N LYS A 124 -4.31 8.33 28.33
CA LYS A 124 -4.58 7.18 27.47
C LYS A 124 -5.26 7.60 26.17
N ALA A 125 -6.30 8.43 26.24
CA ALA A 125 -6.98 8.94 25.05
C ALA A 125 -6.05 9.76 24.14
N LEU A 126 -5.22 10.63 24.72
CA LEU A 126 -4.24 11.44 24.00
C LEU A 126 -3.16 10.56 23.33
N ALA A 127 -2.64 9.56 24.03
CA ALA A 127 -1.65 8.64 23.50
C ALA A 127 -2.21 7.84 22.30
N VAL A 128 -3.46 7.37 22.39
CA VAL A 128 -4.17 6.71 21.27
C VAL A 128 -4.34 7.65 20.09
N ALA A 129 -4.79 8.89 20.30
CA ALA A 129 -4.95 9.88 19.23
C ALA A 129 -3.62 10.16 18.50
N ARG A 130 -2.52 10.26 19.24
CA ARG A 130 -1.17 10.43 18.68
C ARG A 130 -0.73 9.21 17.88
N LEU A 131 -1.00 8.00 18.38
CA LEU A 131 -0.67 6.77 17.67
C LEU A 131 -1.47 6.65 16.36
N ALA A 132 -2.77 6.96 16.41
CA ALA A 132 -3.63 6.97 15.22
C ALA A 132 -3.10 7.94 14.15
N ARG A 133 -2.65 9.13 14.56
CA ARG A 133 -2.03 10.08 13.63
C ARG A 133 -0.76 9.53 12.98
N LYS A 134 0.14 8.94 13.78
CA LYS A 134 1.37 8.30 13.26
C LYS A 134 1.07 7.17 12.27
N LEU A 135 0.02 6.39 12.50
CA LEU A 135 -0.40 5.32 11.60
C LEU A 135 -0.94 5.86 10.28
N GLU A 136 -1.70 6.96 10.30
CA GLU A 136 -2.16 7.60 9.07
C GLU A 136 -1.00 8.19 8.28
N ASP A 137 -0.07 8.89 8.94
CA ASP A 137 1.11 9.43 8.27
C ASP A 137 1.97 8.31 7.64
N LEU A 138 2.11 7.16 8.31
CA LEU A 138 2.79 5.97 7.76
C LEU A 138 2.08 5.43 6.51
N LYS A 139 0.74 5.35 6.56
CA LYS A 139 -0.08 4.87 5.44
C LYS A 139 0.03 5.79 4.23
N GLU A 140 -0.01 7.11 4.43
CA GLU A 140 0.20 8.09 3.37
C GLU A 140 1.58 7.96 2.73
N GLN A 141 2.63 7.75 3.53
CA GLN A 141 3.98 7.52 3.03
C GLN A 141 4.07 6.25 2.17
N GLN A 142 3.47 5.14 2.62
CA GLN A 142 3.45 3.87 1.91
C GLN A 142 2.67 3.97 0.58
N LEU A 143 1.54 4.68 0.57
CA LEU A 143 0.79 4.96 -0.66
C LEU A 143 1.64 5.75 -1.66
N GLY A 144 2.29 6.83 -1.20
CA GLY A 144 3.16 7.63 -2.06
C GLY A 144 4.39 6.88 -2.57
N GLU A 145 4.91 5.91 -1.81
CA GLU A 145 5.99 5.02 -2.28
C GLU A 145 5.51 4.00 -3.32
N SER A 146 4.34 3.41 -3.12
CA SER A 146 3.72 2.51 -4.10
C SER A 146 3.44 3.23 -5.42
N GLU A 147 2.89 4.45 -5.37
CA GLU A 147 2.67 5.29 -6.56
C GLU A 147 3.97 5.66 -7.28
N ARG A 148 5.00 6.07 -6.53
CA ARG A 148 6.33 6.33 -7.10
C ARG A 148 6.93 5.10 -7.76
N SER A 149 6.75 3.93 -7.16
CA SER A 149 7.23 2.65 -7.72
C SER A 149 6.50 2.29 -9.01
N ARG A 150 5.17 2.45 -9.05
CA ARG A 150 4.36 2.31 -10.27
C ARG A 150 4.84 3.24 -11.39
N TRP A 151 5.08 4.51 -11.04
CA TRP A 151 5.54 5.51 -12.00
C TRP A 151 6.95 5.18 -12.54
N ARG A 152 7.89 4.78 -11.68
CA ARG A 152 9.23 4.34 -12.10
C ARG A 152 9.16 3.14 -13.03
N ALA A 153 8.37 2.12 -12.68
CA ALA A 153 8.17 0.94 -13.51
C ALA A 153 7.60 1.29 -14.89
N HIS A 154 6.63 2.21 -14.94
CA HIS A 154 6.08 2.70 -16.21
C HIS A 154 7.13 3.42 -17.07
N GLN A 155 8.03 4.21 -16.46
CA GLN A 155 9.09 4.91 -17.21
C GLN A 155 10.26 4.02 -17.62
N ALA A 156 10.54 2.98 -16.85
CA ALA A 156 11.66 2.08 -17.06
C ALA A 156 11.43 1.03 -18.18
N LEU A 157 10.33 1.14 -18.95
CA LEU A 157 10.03 0.19 -20.02
C LEU A 157 11.18 0.09 -21.03
N GLU A 158 11.91 -1.03 -20.97
CA GLU A 158 12.99 -1.34 -21.90
C GLU A 158 12.40 -1.75 -23.25
N ARG A 159 12.80 -1.05 -24.32
CA ARG A 159 12.45 -1.39 -25.70
C ARG A 159 13.55 -2.27 -26.30
N GLY A 160 13.64 -3.50 -25.82
CA GLY A 160 14.71 -4.45 -26.12
C GLY A 160 14.62 -5.67 -25.21
N ASN A 161 15.44 -6.70 -25.48
CA ASN A 161 15.57 -7.91 -24.66
C ASN A 161 14.23 -8.52 -24.18
N PRO A 162 13.30 -8.85 -25.07
CA PRO A 162 11.97 -9.29 -24.66
C PRO A 162 12.03 -10.69 -24.04
N VAL A 163 11.34 -10.88 -22.93
CA VAL A 163 11.17 -12.21 -22.31
C VAL A 163 10.25 -13.10 -23.14
N LYS A 164 9.35 -12.48 -23.94
CA LYS A 164 8.45 -13.17 -24.88
C LYS A 164 8.18 -12.30 -26.11
N VAL A 165 8.01 -12.96 -27.27
CA VAL A 165 7.69 -12.31 -28.55
C VAL A 165 6.45 -12.96 -29.16
N PHE A 166 5.45 -12.15 -29.46
CA PHE A 166 4.23 -12.53 -30.18
C PHE A 166 4.18 -11.85 -31.54
N ARG A 167 3.71 -12.57 -32.55
CA ARG A 167 3.55 -12.06 -33.92
C ARG A 167 2.11 -12.28 -34.33
N GLU A 168 1.51 -11.26 -34.92
CA GLU A 168 0.26 -11.41 -35.66
C GLU A 168 0.64 -11.87 -37.07
N ASP A 169 0.05 -13.00 -37.50
CA ASP A 169 0.25 -13.59 -38.83
C ASP A 169 -0.45 -12.78 -39.92
#